data_AF-K9X7K3-F1
#
_entry.id   AF-K9X7K3-F1
#
_cell.length_a   1.000
_cell.length_b   1.000
_cell.length_c   1.000
_cell.angle_alpha   90.00
_cell.angle_beta   90.00
_cell.angle_gamma   90.00
#
_symmetry.space_group_name_H-M   'P 1'
#
loop_
_entity.id
_entity.type
_entity.pdbx_description
1 polymer ?
#
loop_
_entity_poly.entity_id
_entity_poly.type
_entity_poly.pdbx_seq_one_letter_code
_entity_poly.pdbx_strand_id
1 'polypeptide(L)'
;MAITVYSQRFQREIDIEQLLSLLGHDFGLIKTKNKILSKLEKDEICQDVLCPICRSKGDGGKIVLAPTLQQVHFKFDVHEYFCDDNKSQQKKGQKGRDVDFGKDRSNETKIIRELVTKGIEQKIISQQIISDMRKYFYEAKVKYQYKMDISIDALQWFYHLKCSKRKSLNISNIKLKFNPLHAQLPDFDWRLAAEIFFINENHNLIEMANDCYWEDPPKTFNKIQKIIKNTQDSLVFDVKELEIPYRNTIKLSDFIVYNLAIKNSQGWHLTNSNIVLAFAALLLYISNWDIESAILKLINIVKSPNVTDRNSGNVIGLNPFYDFEVWASISKIREVAKASKKGFDYNAQIKTIEEQLKNESKQ
;
A
#
# COMPACT_ATOMS: atom_id res chain seq x y z
N MET A 1 1.56 -9.24 15.36
CA MET A 1 1.89 -10.56 15.94
C MET A 1 2.56 -11.30 14.82
N ALA A 2 3.85 -11.61 14.95
CA ALA A 2 4.57 -12.31 13.91
C ALA A 2 4.24 -13.82 14.00
N ILE A 3 3.69 -14.37 12.93
CA ILE A 3 3.35 -15.79 12.84
C ILE A 3 4.59 -16.59 12.39
N THR A 4 5.48 -15.93 11.66
CA THR A 4 6.73 -16.46 11.09
C THR A 4 7.93 -15.66 11.57
N VAL A 5 9.12 -16.24 11.42
CA VAL A 5 10.42 -15.61 11.67
C VAL A 5 11.39 -15.91 10.57
N TYR A 6 12.44 -15.10 10.44
CA TYR A 6 13.59 -15.49 9.64
C TYR A 6 14.63 -16.19 10.49
N SER A 7 14.95 -17.43 10.15
CA SER A 7 16.07 -18.15 10.78
C SER A 7 17.36 -17.84 10.02
N GLN A 8 18.39 -17.40 10.75
CA GLN A 8 19.73 -17.19 10.19
C GLN A 8 20.38 -18.53 9.83
N ARG A 9 20.19 -19.56 10.65
CA ARG A 9 20.72 -20.92 10.49
C ARG A 9 20.18 -21.58 9.22
N PHE A 10 18.88 -21.45 8.99
CA PHE A 10 18.22 -22.10 7.84
C PHE A 10 18.05 -21.17 6.65
N GLN A 11 18.40 -19.90 6.78
CA GLN A 11 18.33 -18.87 5.74
C GLN A 11 16.99 -18.85 5.01
N ARG A 12 15.89 -18.85 5.78
CA ARG A 12 14.53 -18.78 5.24
C ARG A 12 13.54 -18.30 6.32
N GLU A 13 12.37 -17.87 5.85
CA GLU A 13 11.24 -17.58 6.72
C GLU A 13 10.52 -18.88 7.11
N ILE A 14 10.29 -19.09 8.40
CA ILE A 14 9.83 -20.35 8.99
C ILE A 14 8.74 -20.04 10.02
N ASP A 15 7.68 -20.84 10.03
CA ASP A 15 6.71 -20.82 11.12
C ASP A 15 7.19 -21.63 12.35
N ILE A 16 6.42 -21.63 13.44
CA ILE A 16 6.83 -22.31 14.66
C ILE A 16 6.88 -23.84 14.50
N GLU A 17 5.95 -24.41 13.75
CA GLU A 17 5.87 -25.86 13.56
C GLU A 17 7.06 -26.34 12.74
N GLN A 18 7.36 -25.64 11.65
CA GLN A 18 8.53 -25.88 10.83
C GLN A 18 9.83 -25.68 11.61
N LEU A 19 9.95 -24.63 12.43
CA LEU A 19 11.16 -24.39 13.22
C LEU A 19 11.39 -25.53 14.23
N LEU A 20 10.34 -25.92 14.95
CA LEU A 20 10.43 -26.99 15.95
C LEU A 20 10.74 -28.34 15.30
N SER A 21 10.11 -28.65 14.17
CA SER A 21 10.42 -29.85 13.39
C SER A 21 11.89 -29.90 12.97
N LEU A 22 12.44 -28.78 12.47
CA LEU A 22 13.86 -28.68 12.09
C LEU A 22 14.83 -28.79 13.26
N LEU A 23 14.38 -28.46 14.47
CA LEU A 23 15.13 -28.65 15.72
C LEU A 23 14.93 -30.06 16.33
N GLY A 24 14.18 -30.95 15.65
CA GLY A 24 13.92 -32.30 16.12
C GLY A 24 12.87 -32.38 17.24
N HIS A 25 11.97 -31.40 17.32
CA HIS A 25 10.89 -31.36 18.30
C HIS A 25 9.54 -31.70 17.67
N ASP A 26 8.71 -32.43 18.42
CA ASP A 26 7.31 -32.65 18.09
C ASP A 26 6.45 -31.47 18.54
N PHE A 27 5.84 -30.77 17.57
CA PHE A 27 4.98 -29.63 17.79
C PHE A 27 3.75 -29.97 18.66
N GLY A 28 3.20 -31.18 18.55
CA GLY A 28 2.05 -31.64 19.32
C GLY A 28 2.32 -31.71 20.82
N LEU A 29 3.54 -32.10 21.20
CA LEU A 29 3.97 -32.17 22.60
C LEU A 29 4.22 -30.79 23.24
N ILE A 30 4.65 -29.82 22.43
CA ILE A 30 4.88 -28.44 22.89
C ILE A 30 3.55 -27.69 23.06
N LYS A 31 2.61 -27.88 22.12
CA LYS A 31 1.27 -27.27 22.18
C LYS A 31 0.46 -27.72 23.40
N THR A 32 0.63 -28.97 23.83
CA THR A 32 -0.04 -29.56 25.00
C THR A 32 0.64 -29.25 26.34
N LYS A 33 1.68 -28.41 26.37
CA LYS A 33 2.55 -28.13 27.54
C LYS A 33 3.25 -29.36 28.14
N ASN A 34 3.28 -30.49 27.45
CA ASN A 34 3.92 -31.72 27.92
C ASN A 34 5.45 -31.68 27.75
N LYS A 35 5.97 -30.80 26.88
CA LYS A 35 7.42 -30.53 26.74
C LYS A 35 7.68 -29.02 26.79
N ILE A 36 8.54 -28.60 27.70
CA ILE A 36 9.00 -27.21 27.83
C ILE A 36 10.40 -27.15 27.22
N LEU A 37 10.59 -26.29 26.20
CA LEU A 37 11.92 -25.98 25.70
C LEU A 37 12.81 -25.51 26.87
N SER A 38 13.98 -26.13 27.00
CA SER A 38 14.99 -25.76 27.98
C SER A 38 15.42 -24.30 27.78
N LYS A 39 16.07 -23.74 28.80
CA LYS A 39 16.60 -22.37 28.71
C LYS A 39 17.60 -22.24 27.57
N LEU A 40 18.48 -23.23 27.40
CA LEU A 40 19.49 -23.25 26.35
C LEU A 40 18.87 -23.28 24.95
N GLU A 41 17.87 -24.14 24.71
CA GLU A 41 17.15 -24.18 23.42
C GLU A 41 16.44 -22.86 23.11
N LYS A 42 15.85 -22.21 24.14
CA LYS A 42 15.22 -20.89 23.97
C LYS A 42 16.23 -19.81 23.64
N ASP A 43 17.41 -19.84 24.26
CA ASP A 43 18.48 -18.88 24.02
C ASP A 43 19.07 -19.08 22.61
N GLU A 44 19.26 -20.33 22.16
CA GLU A 44 19.67 -20.65 20.79
C GLU A 44 18.66 -20.16 19.75
N ILE A 45 17.37 -20.42 19.96
CA ILE A 45 16.30 -19.92 19.10
C ILE A 45 16.33 -18.38 19.07
N CYS A 46 16.44 -17.72 20.22
CA CYS A 46 16.51 -16.26 20.30
C CYS A 46 17.70 -15.68 19.53
N GLN A 47 18.83 -16.37 19.48
CA GLN A 47 20.01 -15.94 18.73
C GLN A 47 19.88 -16.16 17.22
N ASP A 48 19.11 -17.17 16.81
CA ASP A 48 18.88 -17.55 15.42
C ASP A 48 17.81 -16.70 14.73
N VAL A 49 16.72 -16.37 15.43
CA VAL A 49 15.53 -15.79 14.79
C VAL A 49 15.57 -14.26 14.71
N LEU A 50 15.19 -13.73 13.56
CA LEU A 50 15.05 -12.30 13.28
C LEU A 50 13.61 -11.98 12.87
N CYS A 51 13.22 -10.70 13.02
CA CYS A 51 11.98 -10.22 12.42
C CYS A 51 11.99 -10.49 10.90
N PRO A 52 10.91 -11.08 10.32
CA PRO A 52 10.88 -11.43 8.90
C PRO A 52 10.86 -10.21 7.96
N ILE A 53 10.52 -9.02 8.48
CA ILE A 53 10.42 -7.77 7.71
C ILE A 53 11.69 -6.93 7.85
N CYS A 54 11.95 -6.40 9.05
CA CYS A 54 13.04 -5.44 9.27
C CYS A 54 14.36 -6.09 9.70
N ARG A 55 14.41 -7.42 9.86
CA ARG A 55 15.57 -8.18 10.36
C ARG A 55 16.08 -7.74 11.74
N SER A 56 15.35 -6.87 12.45
CA SER A 56 15.70 -6.51 13.81
C SER A 56 15.71 -7.75 14.69
N LYS A 57 16.74 -7.80 15.54
CA LYS A 57 16.97 -8.88 16.50
C LYS A 57 16.25 -8.59 17.82
N GLY A 58 16.15 -7.31 18.21
CA GLY A 58 15.72 -6.92 19.56
C GLY A 58 16.50 -7.67 20.64
N ASP A 59 15.84 -8.01 21.75
CA ASP A 59 16.34 -8.97 22.76
C ASP A 59 16.10 -10.45 22.37
N GLY A 60 15.98 -10.75 21.07
CA GLY A 60 15.65 -12.07 20.53
C GLY A 60 14.13 -12.32 20.39
N GLY A 61 13.75 -13.02 19.32
CA GLY A 61 12.35 -13.43 19.10
C GLY A 61 11.94 -14.51 20.10
N LYS A 62 10.99 -14.20 20.97
CA LYS A 62 10.50 -15.12 22.00
C LYS A 62 9.32 -15.93 21.49
N ILE A 63 9.29 -17.23 21.78
CA ILE A 63 8.12 -18.08 21.58
C ILE A 63 7.14 -17.83 22.73
N VAL A 64 5.96 -17.30 22.41
CA VAL A 64 4.93 -16.95 23.40
C VAL A 64 3.63 -17.69 23.07
N LEU A 65 2.97 -18.23 24.09
CA LEU A 65 1.63 -18.78 23.96
C LEU A 65 0.61 -17.64 24.15
N ALA A 66 -0.21 -17.36 23.14
CA ALA A 66 -1.36 -16.49 23.30
C ALA A 66 -2.46 -17.26 24.07
N PRO A 67 -2.78 -16.89 25.32
CA PRO A 67 -3.71 -17.68 26.15
C PRO A 67 -5.12 -17.75 25.55
N THR A 68 -5.54 -16.67 24.89
CA THR A 68 -6.87 -16.50 24.31
C THR A 68 -7.08 -17.26 23.00
N LEU A 69 -6.03 -17.45 22.20
CA LEU A 69 -6.10 -18.11 20.89
C LEU A 69 -5.51 -19.53 20.92
N GLN A 70 -4.94 -19.95 22.06
CA GLN A 70 -4.12 -21.16 22.20
C GLN A 70 -3.09 -21.34 21.08
N GLN A 71 -2.62 -20.22 20.52
CA GLN A 71 -1.69 -20.19 19.41
C GLN A 71 -0.33 -19.74 19.92
N VAL A 72 0.67 -20.57 19.65
CA VAL A 72 2.07 -20.21 19.85
C VAL A 72 2.44 -19.24 18.73
N HIS A 73 3.10 -18.12 19.06
CA HIS A 73 3.56 -17.13 18.09
C HIS A 73 4.92 -16.56 18.51
N PHE A 74 5.60 -15.92 17.57
CA PHE A 74 6.84 -15.21 17.85
C PHE A 74 6.55 -13.77 18.27
N LYS A 75 7.29 -13.32 19.29
CA LYS A 75 7.22 -11.96 19.80
C LYS A 75 8.58 -11.30 19.72
N PHE A 76 8.63 -10.16 19.04
CA PHE A 76 9.76 -9.25 19.02
C PHE A 76 9.38 -8.00 19.79
N ASP A 77 10.23 -7.59 20.74
CA ASP A 77 9.97 -6.43 21.60
C ASP A 77 10.42 -5.11 20.93
N VAL A 78 11.42 -5.19 20.05
CA VAL A 78 11.98 -4.05 19.32
C VAL A 78 11.80 -4.27 17.82
N HIS A 79 11.35 -3.22 17.13
CA HIS A 79 11.22 -3.18 15.68
C HIS A 79 11.73 -1.84 15.16
N GLU A 80 12.33 -1.87 13.98
CA GLU A 80 12.69 -0.65 13.26
C GLU A 80 11.47 0.21 12.93
N TYR A 81 11.71 1.50 12.68
CA TYR A 81 10.64 2.50 12.56
C TYR A 81 9.59 2.14 11.50
N PHE A 82 9.98 1.69 10.30
CA PHE A 82 9.04 1.32 9.22
C PHE A 82 8.62 -0.15 9.18
N CYS A 83 8.96 -0.93 10.20
CA CYS A 83 8.52 -2.32 10.25
C CYS A 83 7.00 -2.39 10.45
N ASP A 84 6.29 -3.20 9.67
CA ASP A 84 4.82 -3.35 9.77
C ASP A 84 4.37 -3.97 11.11
N ASP A 85 5.27 -4.66 11.81
CA ASP A 85 5.03 -5.16 13.17
C ASP A 85 5.32 -4.12 14.28
N ASN A 86 5.82 -2.93 13.93
CA ASN A 86 6.01 -1.83 14.88
C ASN A 86 4.65 -1.23 15.29
N LYS A 87 4.28 -1.40 16.56
CA LYS A 87 2.99 -0.94 17.11
C LYS A 87 2.77 0.58 16.98
N SER A 88 3.85 1.37 16.99
CA SER A 88 3.73 2.83 16.85
C SER A 88 3.25 3.21 15.44
N GLN A 89 3.68 2.48 14.40
CA GLN A 89 3.23 2.66 13.02
C GLN A 89 1.85 2.09 12.74
N GLN A 90 1.46 1.01 13.41
CA GLN A 90 0.13 0.41 13.24
C GLN A 90 -0.99 1.42 13.54
N LYS A 91 -0.77 2.33 14.51
CA LYS A 91 -1.70 3.42 14.81
C LYS A 91 -1.73 4.51 13.74
N LYS A 92 -0.68 4.61 12.91
CA LYS A 92 -0.48 5.62 11.88
C LYS A 92 -0.92 5.18 10.47
N GLY A 93 -1.30 3.91 10.28
CA GLY A 93 -1.91 3.42 9.04
C GLY A 93 -0.96 3.15 7.87
N GLN A 94 0.35 3.00 8.11
CA GLN A 94 1.38 2.75 7.08
C GLN A 94 1.70 1.27 6.83
N LYS A 95 0.82 0.36 7.26
CA LYS A 95 1.07 -1.09 7.25
C LYS A 95 0.69 -1.73 5.91
N GLY A 96 1.57 -2.58 5.36
CA GLY A 96 1.22 -3.53 4.30
C GLY A 96 0.31 -4.65 4.81
N ARG A 97 -0.52 -5.24 3.94
CA ARG A 97 -1.48 -6.26 4.39
C ARG A 97 -0.89 -7.65 4.19
N ASP A 98 -0.66 -8.37 5.29
CA ASP A 98 -0.33 -9.79 5.23
C ASP A 98 -1.52 -10.58 4.66
N VAL A 99 -1.23 -11.46 3.72
CA VAL A 99 -2.21 -12.37 3.11
C VAL A 99 -1.76 -13.79 3.34
N ASP A 100 -2.58 -14.57 4.03
CA ASP A 100 -2.29 -15.97 4.33
C ASP A 100 -2.74 -16.85 3.15
N PHE A 101 -1.80 -17.42 2.38
CA PHE A 101 -2.11 -18.36 1.30
C PHE A 101 -2.45 -19.77 1.84
N GLY A 102 -2.19 -20.06 3.12
CA GLY A 102 -2.39 -21.38 3.73
C GLY A 102 -3.78 -21.62 4.33
N LYS A 103 -4.60 -20.58 4.50
CA LYS A 103 -5.96 -20.72 5.06
C LYS A 103 -7.03 -20.73 3.97
N ASP A 104 -7.62 -21.88 3.73
CA ASP A 104 -8.73 -22.09 2.80
C ASP A 104 -10.02 -21.41 3.28
N ARG A 105 -10.11 -20.08 3.14
CA ARG A 105 -11.31 -19.31 3.52
C ARG A 105 -12.23 -19.06 2.34
N SER A 106 -11.71 -19.05 1.11
CA SER A 106 -12.45 -18.86 -0.13
C SER A 106 -11.91 -19.76 -1.24
N ASN A 107 -12.72 -19.98 -2.28
CA ASN A 107 -12.28 -20.75 -3.45
C ASN A 107 -11.13 -20.07 -4.19
N GLU A 108 -11.15 -18.74 -4.24
CA GLU A 108 -10.04 -17.93 -4.72
C GLU A 108 -8.74 -18.20 -3.95
N THR A 109 -8.82 -18.32 -2.61
CA THR A 109 -7.64 -18.68 -1.80
C THR A 109 -7.12 -20.06 -2.15
N LYS A 110 -7.99 -21.04 -2.39
CA LYS A 110 -7.60 -22.40 -2.80
C LYS A 110 -6.89 -22.40 -4.15
N ILE A 111 -7.40 -21.66 -5.13
CA ILE A 111 -6.80 -21.55 -6.47
C ILE A 111 -5.41 -20.93 -6.36
N ILE A 112 -5.29 -19.78 -5.69
CA ILE A 112 -4.00 -19.10 -5.57
C ILE A 112 -3.01 -19.96 -4.75
N ARG A 113 -3.47 -20.64 -3.70
CA ARG A 113 -2.65 -21.60 -2.94
C ARG A 113 -2.12 -22.71 -3.85
N GLU A 114 -2.96 -23.30 -4.69
CA GLU A 114 -2.51 -24.33 -5.63
C GLU A 114 -1.45 -23.79 -6.58
N LEU A 115 -1.62 -22.57 -7.12
CA LEU A 115 -0.64 -21.93 -7.99
C LEU A 115 0.68 -21.64 -7.27
N VAL A 116 0.64 -21.14 -6.04
CA VAL A 116 1.84 -20.95 -5.20
C VAL A 116 2.54 -22.28 -4.95
N THR A 117 1.78 -23.33 -4.61
CA THR A 117 2.29 -24.70 -4.38
C THR A 117 2.98 -25.25 -5.62
N LYS A 118 2.35 -25.13 -6.80
CA LYS A 118 2.96 -25.50 -8.10
C LYS A 118 4.25 -24.70 -8.34
N GLY A 119 4.23 -23.40 -8.08
CA GLY A 119 5.41 -22.55 -8.20
C GLY A 119 6.56 -22.99 -7.29
N ILE A 120 6.27 -23.48 -6.09
CA ILE A 120 7.26 -24.02 -5.16
C ILE A 120 7.82 -25.35 -5.65
N GLU A 121 6.98 -26.30 -6.08
CA GLU A 121 7.43 -27.59 -6.63
C GLU A 121 8.28 -27.42 -7.89
N GLN A 122 7.96 -26.44 -8.74
CA GLN A 122 8.76 -26.07 -9.91
C GLN A 122 10.00 -25.22 -9.57
N LYS A 123 10.27 -24.93 -8.30
CA LYS A 123 11.37 -24.07 -7.83
C LYS A 123 11.36 -22.66 -8.42
N ILE A 124 10.19 -22.18 -8.88
CA ILE A 124 9.96 -20.81 -9.35
C ILE A 124 9.77 -19.88 -8.14
N ILE A 125 9.08 -20.37 -7.12
CA ILE A 125 8.80 -19.66 -5.86
C ILE A 125 9.52 -20.39 -4.72
N SER A 126 10.00 -19.65 -3.73
CA SER A 126 10.55 -20.20 -2.50
C SER A 126 10.18 -19.33 -1.31
N GLN A 127 10.26 -19.89 -0.10
CA GLN A 127 10.08 -19.10 1.13
C GLN A 127 11.12 -17.98 1.25
N GLN A 128 12.34 -18.23 0.75
CA GLN A 128 13.40 -17.22 0.73
C GLN A 128 13.00 -16.02 -0.13
N ILE A 129 12.45 -16.26 -1.34
CA ILE A 129 11.95 -15.20 -2.22
C ILE A 129 10.89 -14.34 -1.53
N ILE A 130 9.96 -14.95 -0.80
CA ILE A 130 8.90 -14.22 -0.10
C ILE A 130 9.49 -13.35 1.02
N SER A 131 10.47 -13.88 1.74
CA SER A 131 11.22 -13.13 2.75
C SER A 131 12.01 -11.97 2.14
N ASP A 132 12.63 -12.18 0.98
CA ASP A 132 13.38 -11.14 0.26
C ASP A 132 12.46 -10.05 -0.29
N MET A 133 11.27 -10.41 -0.77
CA MET A 133 10.26 -9.43 -1.18
C MET A 133 9.81 -8.56 0.00
N ARG A 134 9.56 -9.14 1.18
CA ARG A 134 9.22 -8.37 2.39
C ARG A 134 10.34 -7.40 2.76
N LYS A 135 11.59 -7.88 2.72
CA LYS A 135 12.79 -7.06 2.98
C LYS A 135 12.92 -5.93 1.97
N TYR A 136 12.74 -6.20 0.68
CA TYR A 136 12.77 -5.20 -0.39
C TYR A 136 11.77 -4.06 -0.13
N PHE A 137 10.52 -4.37 0.23
CA PHE A 137 9.53 -3.33 0.53
C PHE A 137 9.87 -2.54 1.80
N TYR A 138 10.41 -3.20 2.82
CA TYR A 138 10.89 -2.52 4.02
C TYR A 138 12.04 -1.55 3.69
N GLU A 139 13.04 -1.99 2.92
CA GLU A 139 14.17 -1.17 2.50
C GLU A 139 13.72 0.01 1.63
N ALA A 140 12.73 -0.19 0.76
CA ALA A 140 12.10 0.89 0.01
C ALA A 140 11.48 1.94 0.95
N LYS A 141 10.76 1.52 2.01
CA LYS A 141 10.21 2.44 3.01
C LYS A 141 11.27 3.27 3.72
N VAL A 142 12.38 2.64 4.11
CA VAL A 142 13.51 3.32 4.77
C VAL A 142 14.21 4.29 3.84
N LYS A 143 14.43 3.89 2.58
CA LYS A 143 15.14 4.67 1.58
C LYS A 143 14.34 5.89 1.12
N TYR A 144 13.04 5.73 0.92
CA TYR A 144 12.19 6.74 0.29
C TYR A 144 11.17 7.28 1.27
N GLN A 145 11.60 8.21 2.11
CA GLN A 145 10.78 8.76 3.18
C GLN A 145 10.86 10.27 3.23
N TYR A 146 9.84 10.88 3.82
CA TYR A 146 9.84 12.30 4.15
C TYR A 146 9.11 12.54 5.46
N LYS A 147 9.39 13.67 6.10
CA LYS A 147 8.62 14.14 7.25
C LYS A 147 7.28 14.71 6.74
N MET A 148 6.16 14.23 7.27
CA MET A 148 4.83 14.75 6.93
C MET A 148 4.76 16.25 7.17
N ASP A 149 4.63 17.01 6.08
CA ASP A 149 4.67 18.48 6.04
C ASP A 149 3.39 19.09 5.42
N ILE A 150 2.37 18.28 5.16
CA ILE A 150 1.10 18.72 4.56
C ILE A 150 0.15 19.19 5.67
N SER A 151 -0.36 20.43 5.56
CA SER A 151 -1.41 20.93 6.45
C SER A 151 -2.81 20.49 5.99
N ILE A 152 -3.78 20.57 6.91
CA ILE A 152 -5.20 20.35 6.56
C ILE A 152 -5.70 21.41 5.57
N ASP A 153 -5.22 22.65 5.68
CA ASP A 153 -5.56 23.73 4.75
C ASP A 153 -5.05 23.41 3.33
N ALA A 154 -3.85 22.85 3.20
CA ALA A 154 -3.32 22.42 1.90
C ALA A 154 -4.17 21.31 1.27
N LEU A 155 -4.66 20.35 2.07
CA LEU A 155 -5.60 19.31 1.60
C LEU A 155 -6.94 19.93 1.16
N GLN A 156 -7.50 20.86 1.93
CA GLN A 156 -8.76 21.54 1.57
C GLN A 156 -8.60 22.35 0.28
N TRP A 157 -7.52 23.10 0.15
CA TRP A 157 -7.20 23.87 -1.05
C TRP A 157 -7.02 22.98 -2.28
N PHE A 158 -6.29 21.87 -2.14
CA PHE A 158 -6.16 20.88 -3.20
C PHE A 158 -7.51 20.34 -3.65
N TYR A 159 -8.42 20.07 -2.70
CA TYR A 159 -9.78 19.64 -3.03
C TYR A 159 -10.56 20.71 -3.81
N HIS A 160 -10.40 21.99 -3.46
CA HIS A 160 -10.96 23.10 -4.23
C HIS A 160 -10.41 23.12 -5.66
N LEU A 161 -9.09 23.00 -5.86
CA LEU A 161 -8.49 22.92 -7.20
C LEU A 161 -9.06 21.77 -8.04
N LYS A 162 -9.26 20.59 -7.43
CA LYS A 162 -9.92 19.46 -8.11
C LYS A 162 -11.33 19.80 -8.57
N CYS A 163 -12.15 20.40 -7.69
CA CYS A 163 -13.51 20.80 -8.03
C CYS A 163 -13.55 21.91 -9.10
N SER A 164 -12.55 22.79 -9.14
CA SER A 164 -12.44 23.89 -10.10
C SER A 164 -12.28 23.44 -11.55
N LYS A 165 -11.77 22.23 -11.85
CA LYS A 165 -11.71 21.73 -13.24
C LYS A 165 -13.09 21.54 -13.86
N ARG A 166 -14.09 21.11 -13.08
CA ARG A 166 -15.48 20.99 -13.58
C ARG A 166 -16.05 22.37 -13.95
N LYS A 167 -15.76 23.39 -13.14
CA LYS A 167 -16.11 24.78 -13.45
C LYS A 167 -15.34 25.28 -14.67
N SER A 168 -14.04 25.00 -14.73
CA SER A 168 -13.17 25.36 -15.85
C SER A 168 -13.66 24.76 -17.18
N LEU A 169 -14.09 23.50 -17.24
CA LEU A 169 -14.63 22.91 -18.47
C LEU A 169 -15.95 23.55 -18.94
N ASN A 170 -16.77 24.02 -18.01
CA ASN A 170 -17.98 24.80 -18.35
C ASN A 170 -17.64 26.22 -18.83
N ILE A 171 -16.48 26.75 -18.42
CA ILE A 171 -16.02 28.11 -18.68
C ILE A 171 -14.95 28.15 -19.80
N SER A 172 -14.39 27.00 -20.21
CA SER A 172 -13.20 26.92 -21.08
C SER A 172 -13.43 27.39 -22.52
N ASN A 173 -14.70 27.54 -22.92
CA ASN A 173 -15.06 28.20 -24.16
C ASN A 173 -14.95 29.74 -24.08
N ILE A 174 -14.70 30.27 -22.88
CA ILE A 174 -14.64 31.68 -22.55
C ILE A 174 -13.26 31.97 -21.96
N LYS A 175 -12.24 32.12 -22.84
CA LYS A 175 -10.98 32.80 -22.47
C LYS A 175 -11.18 34.31 -22.36
N LEU A 176 -12.27 34.79 -21.75
CA LEU A 176 -12.42 36.21 -21.49
C LEU A 176 -11.53 36.58 -20.30
N LYS A 177 -10.50 37.38 -20.58
CA LYS A 177 -9.86 38.19 -19.55
C LYS A 177 -10.90 39.16 -18.99
N PHE A 178 -10.83 39.44 -17.70
CA PHE A 178 -11.64 40.48 -17.11
C PHE A 178 -11.40 41.80 -17.85
N ASN A 179 -12.48 42.50 -18.19
CA ASN A 179 -12.47 43.85 -18.71
C ASN A 179 -13.29 44.70 -17.74
N PRO A 180 -12.78 45.86 -17.28
CA PRO A 180 -13.52 46.82 -16.45
C PRO A 180 -14.96 47.08 -16.91
N LEU A 181 -15.21 47.10 -18.22
CA LEU A 181 -16.55 47.32 -18.78
C LEU A 181 -17.55 46.20 -18.43
N HIS A 182 -17.10 44.97 -18.14
CA HIS A 182 -18.00 43.90 -17.71
C HIS A 182 -18.71 44.25 -16.40
N ALA A 183 -18.07 45.03 -15.53
CA ALA A 183 -18.65 45.46 -14.25
C ALA A 183 -19.85 46.41 -14.40
N GLN A 184 -20.11 46.92 -15.61
CA GLN A 184 -21.27 47.75 -15.92
C GLN A 184 -22.53 46.93 -16.23
N LEU A 185 -22.41 45.61 -16.38
CA LEU A 185 -23.55 44.75 -16.58
C LEU A 185 -24.47 44.77 -15.34
N PRO A 186 -25.80 44.80 -15.51
CA PRO A 186 -26.73 44.60 -14.41
C PRO A 186 -26.43 43.29 -13.68
N ASP A 187 -26.46 43.32 -12.35
CA ASP A 187 -26.24 42.15 -11.48
C ASP A 187 -24.91 41.42 -11.70
N PHE A 188 -23.85 42.15 -12.10
CA PHE A 188 -22.52 41.56 -12.30
C PHE A 188 -22.02 40.78 -11.07
N ASP A 189 -21.76 39.48 -11.24
CA ASP A 189 -21.29 38.59 -10.19
C ASP A 189 -19.76 38.69 -10.03
N TRP A 190 -19.34 39.55 -9.11
CA TRP A 190 -17.95 39.74 -8.72
C TRP A 190 -17.27 38.45 -8.24
N ARG A 191 -18.01 37.59 -7.54
CA ARG A 191 -17.46 36.34 -7.02
C ARG A 191 -17.18 35.39 -8.17
N LEU A 192 -18.10 35.25 -9.12
CA LEU A 192 -17.89 34.43 -10.32
C LEU A 192 -16.68 34.93 -11.13
N ALA A 193 -16.56 36.25 -11.33
CA ALA A 193 -15.41 36.84 -12.01
C ALA A 193 -14.09 36.52 -11.31
N ALA A 194 -14.06 36.61 -9.98
CA ALA A 194 -12.90 36.24 -9.17
C ALA A 194 -12.57 34.75 -9.26
N GLU A 195 -13.58 33.86 -9.28
CA GLU A 195 -13.38 32.42 -9.48
C GLU A 195 -12.80 32.10 -10.88
N ILE A 196 -13.25 32.79 -11.93
CA ILE A 196 -12.70 32.65 -13.29
C ILE A 196 -11.24 33.09 -13.32
N PHE A 197 -10.93 34.23 -12.72
CA PHE A 197 -9.56 34.72 -12.62
C PHE A 197 -8.68 33.74 -11.84
N PHE A 198 -9.15 33.24 -10.70
CA PHE A 198 -8.47 32.21 -9.91
C PHE A 198 -8.17 30.95 -10.74
N ILE A 199 -9.15 30.45 -11.50
CA ILE A 199 -8.99 29.27 -12.36
C ILE A 199 -7.89 29.51 -13.39
N ASN A 200 -7.89 30.68 -14.04
CA ASN A 200 -6.92 31.02 -15.07
C ASN A 200 -5.50 31.16 -14.50
N GLU A 201 -5.34 31.85 -13.36
CA GLU A 201 -4.02 31.99 -12.71
C GLU A 201 -3.46 30.66 -12.19
N ASN A 202 -4.34 29.76 -11.74
CA ASN A 202 -3.95 28.48 -11.13
C ASN A 202 -4.12 27.29 -12.09
N HIS A 203 -4.23 27.54 -13.41
CA HIS A 203 -4.51 26.51 -14.40
C HIS A 203 -3.59 25.28 -14.28
N ASN A 204 -2.28 25.49 -14.21
CA ASN A 204 -1.30 24.40 -14.08
C ASN A 204 -1.48 23.61 -12.78
N LEU A 205 -1.82 24.28 -11.67
CA LEU A 205 -2.05 23.63 -10.38
C LEU A 205 -3.37 22.84 -10.37
N ILE A 206 -4.39 23.35 -11.08
CA ILE A 206 -5.64 22.64 -11.32
C ILE A 206 -5.39 21.39 -12.17
N GLU A 207 -4.60 21.47 -13.24
CA GLU A 207 -4.21 20.30 -14.03
C GLU A 207 -3.49 19.26 -13.18
N MET A 208 -2.42 19.67 -12.47
CA MET A 208 -1.68 18.79 -11.56
C MET A 208 -2.57 18.13 -10.50
N ALA A 209 -3.53 18.86 -9.91
CA ALA A 209 -4.46 18.31 -8.93
C ALA A 209 -5.46 17.31 -9.55
N ASN A 210 -5.80 17.50 -10.83
CA ASN A 210 -6.74 16.66 -11.54
C ASN A 210 -6.12 15.42 -12.18
N ASP A 211 -4.80 15.39 -12.35
CA ASP A 211 -4.06 14.19 -12.75
C ASP A 211 -4.10 13.06 -11.69
N CYS A 212 -4.51 13.39 -10.46
CA CYS A 212 -4.74 12.42 -9.39
C CYS A 212 -6.20 11.96 -9.40
N TYR A 213 -6.48 10.71 -9.73
CA TYR A 213 -7.86 10.19 -9.77
C TYR A 213 -8.38 9.80 -8.38
N TRP A 214 -9.56 10.30 -8.00
CA TRP A 214 -10.30 9.88 -6.80
C TRP A 214 -11.65 9.30 -7.22
N GLU A 215 -11.85 7.99 -7.02
CA GLU A 215 -13.10 7.29 -7.36
C GLU A 215 -14.30 7.87 -6.58
N ASP A 216 -14.15 7.98 -5.26
CA ASP A 216 -15.10 8.63 -4.35
C ASP A 216 -14.38 9.80 -3.66
N PRO A 217 -14.51 11.05 -4.18
CA PRO A 217 -13.76 12.18 -3.67
C PRO A 217 -14.04 12.49 -2.19
N PRO A 218 -15.29 12.54 -1.68
CA PRO A 218 -15.56 12.74 -0.26
C PRO A 218 -14.94 11.68 0.65
N LYS A 219 -15.06 10.39 0.29
CA LYS A 219 -14.51 9.30 1.10
C LYS A 219 -12.98 9.32 1.09
N THR A 220 -12.38 9.58 -0.06
CA THR A 220 -10.92 9.69 -0.24
C THR A 220 -10.38 10.87 0.56
N PHE A 221 -11.04 12.03 0.49
CA PHE A 221 -10.71 13.21 1.28
C PHE A 221 -10.68 12.90 2.78
N ASN A 222 -11.74 12.30 3.32
CA ASN A 222 -11.84 11.97 4.75
C ASN A 222 -10.73 10.99 5.19
N LYS A 223 -10.40 10.02 4.34
CA LYS A 223 -9.33 9.07 4.60
C LYS A 223 -7.96 9.75 4.62
N ILE A 224 -7.67 10.60 3.64
CA ILE A 224 -6.43 11.39 3.58
C ILE A 224 -6.33 12.31 4.80
N GLN A 225 -7.41 13.01 5.15
CA GLN A 225 -7.44 13.93 6.29
C GLN A 225 -7.08 13.20 7.59
N LYS A 226 -7.60 11.98 7.80
CA LYS A 226 -7.28 11.16 8.97
C LYS A 226 -5.81 10.75 8.98
N ILE A 227 -5.25 10.38 7.83
CA ILE A 227 -3.83 10.02 7.72
C ILE A 227 -2.94 11.22 8.06
N ILE A 228 -3.18 12.39 7.47
CA ILE A 228 -2.41 13.60 7.74
C ILE A 228 -2.42 13.92 9.24
N LYS A 229 -3.60 13.95 9.88
CA LYS A 229 -3.72 14.20 11.33
C LYS A 229 -2.93 13.20 12.18
N ASN A 230 -2.96 11.92 11.82
CA ASN A 230 -2.29 10.87 12.58
C ASN A 230 -0.78 10.79 12.34
N THR A 231 -0.29 11.38 11.25
CA THR A 231 1.10 11.29 10.81
C THR A 231 1.84 12.61 10.82
N GLN A 232 1.20 13.68 11.33
CA GLN A 232 1.82 14.98 11.45
C GLN A 232 3.19 14.88 12.13
N ASP A 233 4.17 15.57 11.55
CA ASP A 233 5.57 15.60 11.99
C ASP A 233 6.29 14.25 12.04
N SER A 234 5.66 13.17 11.58
CA SER A 234 6.22 11.83 11.55
C SER A 234 6.90 11.57 10.20
N LEU A 235 7.91 10.71 10.20
CA LEU A 235 8.42 10.15 8.96
C LEU A 235 7.36 9.23 8.34
N VAL A 236 7.15 9.39 7.04
CA VAL A 236 6.20 8.62 6.24
C VAL A 236 6.88 8.16 4.95
N PHE A 237 6.38 7.05 4.41
CA PHE A 237 6.87 6.48 3.16
C PHE A 237 6.37 7.27 1.94
N ASP A 238 7.27 7.60 0.99
CA ASP A 238 6.89 8.10 -0.33
C ASP A 238 6.65 6.94 -1.30
N VAL A 239 5.39 6.65 -1.57
CA VAL A 239 5.00 5.50 -2.40
C VAL A 239 5.31 5.68 -3.89
N LYS A 240 5.73 6.86 -4.35
CA LYS A 240 5.98 7.12 -5.79
C LYS A 240 6.97 6.14 -6.41
N GLU A 241 7.98 5.72 -5.65
CA GLU A 241 8.98 4.76 -6.11
C GLU A 241 8.40 3.36 -6.33
N LEU A 242 7.21 3.09 -5.80
CA LEU A 242 6.46 1.86 -6.04
C LEU A 242 5.39 2.02 -7.12
N GLU A 243 5.30 3.14 -7.82
CA GLU A 243 4.26 3.35 -8.84
C GLU A 243 4.32 2.32 -9.97
N ILE A 244 5.52 2.05 -10.50
CA ILE A 244 5.71 1.02 -11.54
C ILE A 244 5.37 -0.38 -10.98
N PRO A 245 5.95 -0.84 -9.84
CA PRO A 245 5.55 -2.07 -9.18
C PRO A 245 4.05 -2.21 -8.96
N TYR A 246 3.40 -1.14 -8.50
CA TYR A 246 1.97 -1.10 -8.22
C TYR A 246 1.14 -1.26 -9.49
N ARG A 247 1.37 -0.40 -10.50
CA ARG A 247 0.63 -0.44 -11.78
C ARG A 247 0.79 -1.79 -12.48
N ASN A 248 2.00 -2.35 -12.46
CA ASN A 248 2.25 -3.66 -13.05
C ASN A 248 1.55 -4.77 -12.26
N THR A 249 1.48 -4.66 -10.93
CA THR A 249 0.73 -5.61 -10.09
C THR A 249 -0.77 -5.57 -10.39
N ILE A 250 -1.36 -4.38 -10.55
CA ILE A 250 -2.77 -4.25 -10.98
C ILE A 250 -2.97 -4.91 -12.35
N LYS A 251 -2.14 -4.56 -13.35
CA LYS A 251 -2.23 -5.14 -14.70
C LYS A 251 -2.10 -6.66 -14.72
N LEU A 252 -1.13 -7.21 -14.00
CA LEU A 252 -0.93 -8.66 -13.93
C LEU A 252 -2.06 -9.34 -13.15
N SER A 253 -2.56 -8.71 -12.08
CA SER A 253 -3.73 -9.20 -11.35
C SER A 253 -4.95 -9.27 -12.26
N ASP A 254 -5.23 -8.22 -13.04
CA ASP A 254 -6.32 -8.21 -14.01
C ASP A 254 -6.10 -9.28 -15.10
N PHE A 255 -4.88 -9.47 -15.57
CA PHE A 255 -4.53 -10.54 -16.51
C PHE A 255 -4.79 -11.94 -15.91
N ILE A 256 -4.37 -12.17 -14.66
CA ILE A 256 -4.61 -13.42 -13.93
C ILE A 256 -6.10 -13.66 -13.78
N VAL A 257 -6.86 -12.66 -13.33
CA VAL A 257 -8.31 -12.75 -13.19
C VAL A 257 -8.94 -13.06 -14.54
N TYR A 258 -8.62 -12.32 -15.60
CA TYR A 258 -9.25 -12.50 -16.91
C TYR A 258 -8.95 -13.87 -17.55
N ASN A 259 -7.69 -14.31 -17.51
CA ASN A 259 -7.24 -15.52 -18.22
C ASN A 259 -7.38 -16.80 -17.39
N LEU A 260 -7.32 -16.71 -16.06
CA LEU A 260 -7.55 -17.86 -15.18
C LEU A 260 -8.99 -17.93 -14.67
N ALA A 261 -9.84 -16.92 -14.91
CA ALA A 261 -11.29 -17.04 -14.73
C ALA A 261 -11.98 -17.90 -15.81
N ILE A 262 -11.24 -18.66 -16.62
CA ILE A 262 -11.84 -19.42 -17.73
C ILE A 262 -12.43 -20.76 -17.24
N LYS A 263 -13.77 -20.79 -17.30
CA LYS A 263 -14.71 -21.92 -17.49
C LYS A 263 -14.35 -23.25 -16.82
N ASN A 264 -14.88 -23.45 -15.61
CA ASN A 264 -15.35 -24.77 -15.19
C ASN A 264 -16.88 -24.76 -15.14
N SER A 265 -17.50 -25.90 -15.42
CA SER A 265 -18.93 -26.20 -15.29
C SER A 265 -19.51 -26.01 -13.86
N GLN A 266 -18.75 -25.39 -12.96
CA GLN A 266 -19.01 -25.22 -11.53
C GLN A 266 -18.91 -23.75 -11.04
N GLY A 267 -18.73 -22.77 -11.94
CA GLY A 267 -18.94 -21.35 -11.64
C GLY A 267 -17.94 -20.71 -10.65
N TRP A 268 -16.66 -20.62 -11.02
CA TRP A 268 -15.65 -19.90 -10.22
C TRP A 268 -15.32 -18.54 -10.85
N HIS A 269 -15.34 -17.48 -10.05
CA HIS A 269 -14.87 -16.14 -10.45
C HIS A 269 -13.74 -15.71 -9.51
N LEU A 270 -12.52 -15.53 -10.05
CA LEU A 270 -11.47 -14.79 -9.36
C LEU A 270 -11.87 -13.31 -9.34
N THR A 271 -11.51 -12.60 -8.28
CA THR A 271 -11.71 -11.15 -8.17
C THR A 271 -10.36 -10.47 -8.03
N ASN A 272 -10.28 -9.16 -8.21
CA ASN A 272 -9.04 -8.43 -7.94
C ASN A 272 -8.84 -8.23 -6.41
N SER A 273 -8.78 -9.35 -5.69
CA SER A 273 -8.68 -9.42 -4.25
C SER A 273 -7.24 -9.26 -3.77
N ASN A 274 -7.06 -9.05 -2.46
CA ASN A 274 -5.72 -8.94 -1.87
C ASN A 274 -4.84 -10.17 -2.12
N ILE A 275 -5.44 -11.35 -2.29
CA ILE A 275 -4.69 -12.59 -2.51
C ILE A 275 -4.18 -12.73 -3.93
N VAL A 276 -4.96 -12.29 -4.92
CA VAL A 276 -4.49 -12.22 -6.31
C VAL A 276 -3.43 -11.14 -6.46
N LEU A 277 -3.61 -9.97 -5.82
CA LEU A 277 -2.60 -8.91 -5.80
C LEU A 277 -1.29 -9.36 -5.16
N ALA A 278 -1.33 -10.08 -4.03
CA ALA A 278 -0.13 -10.60 -3.39
C ALA A 278 0.60 -11.63 -4.28
N PHE A 279 -0.13 -12.49 -4.98
CA PHE A 279 0.45 -13.44 -5.92
C PHE A 279 1.04 -12.77 -7.17
N ALA A 280 0.33 -11.80 -7.75
CA ALA A 280 0.82 -10.99 -8.86
C ALA A 280 2.10 -10.23 -8.49
N ALA A 281 2.12 -9.59 -7.31
CA ALA A 281 3.30 -8.88 -6.80
C ALA A 281 4.50 -9.84 -6.63
N LEU A 282 4.27 -11.06 -6.14
CA LEU A 282 5.31 -12.08 -5.99
C LEU A 282 5.91 -12.50 -7.34
N LEU A 283 5.06 -12.76 -8.35
CA LEU A 283 5.51 -13.12 -9.70
C LEU A 283 6.27 -11.98 -10.38
N LEU A 284 5.84 -10.74 -10.16
CA LEU A 284 6.55 -9.56 -10.65
C LEU A 284 7.88 -9.37 -9.95
N TYR A 285 7.94 -9.55 -8.63
CA TYR A 285 9.17 -9.41 -7.87
C TYR A 285 10.27 -10.36 -8.39
N ILE A 286 9.97 -11.64 -8.60
CA ILE A 286 10.90 -12.62 -9.19
C ILE A 286 11.15 -12.42 -10.69
N SER A 287 10.46 -11.47 -11.29
CA SER A 287 10.60 -11.08 -12.70
C SER A 287 11.15 -9.67 -12.84
N ASN A 288 11.76 -9.11 -11.79
CA ASN A 288 12.29 -7.74 -11.79
C ASN A 288 11.24 -6.69 -12.21
N TRP A 289 10.00 -6.89 -11.80
CA TRP A 289 8.82 -6.06 -12.12
C TRP A 289 8.44 -6.02 -13.62
N ASP A 290 9.00 -6.91 -14.45
CA ASP A 290 8.63 -7.07 -15.86
C ASP A 290 7.37 -7.94 -16.02
N ILE A 291 6.37 -7.41 -16.74
CA ILE A 291 5.06 -8.07 -16.90
C ILE A 291 5.18 -9.32 -17.77
N GLU A 292 5.87 -9.24 -18.91
CA GLU A 292 5.97 -10.36 -19.85
C GLU A 292 6.69 -11.54 -19.22
N SER A 293 7.81 -11.28 -18.53
CA SER A 293 8.54 -12.29 -17.76
C SER A 293 7.70 -12.90 -16.64
N ALA A 294 6.84 -12.12 -15.98
CA ALA A 294 5.93 -12.63 -14.96
C ALA A 294 4.81 -13.49 -15.56
N ILE A 295 4.27 -13.12 -16.73
CA ILE A 295 3.29 -13.92 -17.49
C ILE A 295 3.90 -15.25 -17.91
N LEU A 296 5.14 -15.28 -18.39
CA LEU A 296 5.82 -16.52 -18.75
C LEU A 296 5.97 -17.47 -17.55
N LYS A 297 6.35 -16.92 -16.38
CA LYS A 297 6.39 -17.71 -15.13
C LYS A 297 5.01 -18.22 -14.72
N LEU A 298 3.97 -17.38 -14.84
CA LEU A 298 2.59 -17.78 -14.58
C LEU A 298 2.17 -18.95 -15.48
N ILE A 299 2.44 -18.87 -16.79
CA ILE A 299 2.11 -19.93 -17.76
C ILE A 299 2.80 -21.24 -17.38
N ASN A 300 4.07 -21.19 -16.99
CA ASN A 300 4.81 -22.38 -16.54
C ASN A 300 4.18 -22.99 -15.28
N ILE A 301 3.81 -22.16 -14.30
CA ILE A 301 3.12 -22.61 -13.08
C ILE A 301 1.77 -23.27 -13.42
N VAL A 302 0.97 -22.63 -14.27
CA VAL A 302 -0.37 -23.13 -14.64
C VAL A 302 -0.30 -24.46 -15.41
N LYS A 303 0.69 -24.61 -16.31
CA LYS A 303 0.91 -25.83 -17.09
C LYS A 303 1.55 -26.97 -16.29
N SER A 304 1.99 -26.70 -15.07
CA SER A 304 2.66 -27.72 -14.24
C SER A 304 1.68 -28.81 -13.80
N PRO A 305 2.18 -30.05 -13.59
CA PRO A 305 1.38 -31.15 -13.05
C PRO A 305 0.66 -30.79 -11.75
N ASN A 306 -0.33 -31.60 -11.38
CA ASN A 306 -0.99 -31.46 -10.09
C ASN A 306 0.00 -31.68 -8.95
N VAL A 307 -0.17 -30.89 -7.89
CA VAL A 307 0.75 -30.85 -6.75
C VAL A 307 0.73 -32.16 -5.97
N THR A 308 1.93 -32.60 -5.58
CA THR A 308 2.14 -33.78 -4.74
C THR A 308 2.04 -33.47 -3.25
N ASP A 309 2.54 -32.30 -2.83
CA ASP A 309 2.44 -31.82 -1.44
C ASP A 309 1.66 -30.49 -1.36
N ARG A 310 0.39 -30.59 -0.95
CA ARG A 310 -0.52 -29.43 -0.77
C ARG A 310 -0.16 -28.55 0.44
N ASN A 311 0.72 -29.00 1.33
CA ASN A 311 1.13 -28.25 2.53
C ASN A 311 2.30 -27.30 2.24
N SER A 312 3.04 -27.49 1.16
CA SER A 312 4.13 -26.59 0.75
C SER A 312 3.65 -25.15 0.43
N GLY A 313 2.37 -24.98 0.10
CA GLY A 313 1.71 -23.68 -0.11
C GLY A 313 1.28 -22.93 1.15
N ASN A 314 1.58 -23.41 2.36
CA ASN A 314 1.35 -22.69 3.61
C ASN A 314 2.35 -21.53 3.77
N VAL A 315 2.23 -20.52 2.93
CA VAL A 315 3.07 -19.33 2.98
C VAL A 315 2.22 -18.09 3.18
N ILE A 316 2.73 -17.12 3.92
CA ILE A 316 2.08 -15.82 4.10
C ILE A 316 2.68 -14.87 3.06
N GLY A 317 1.87 -14.47 2.08
CA GLY A 317 2.17 -13.39 1.15
C GLY A 317 2.06 -12.01 1.79
N LEU A 318 2.68 -11.03 1.15
CA LEU A 318 2.53 -9.62 1.48
C LEU A 318 1.77 -8.96 0.32
N ASN A 319 0.68 -8.24 0.62
CA ASN A 319 0.18 -7.19 -0.28
C ASN A 319 0.84 -5.86 0.13
N PRO A 320 1.87 -5.42 -0.60
CA PRO A 320 2.67 -4.25 -0.23
C PRO A 320 1.99 -2.93 -0.60
N PHE A 321 0.90 -2.98 -1.39
CA PHE A 321 0.26 -1.81 -1.97
C PHE A 321 -1.02 -1.40 -1.24
N TYR A 322 -1.17 -1.80 0.02
CA TYR A 322 -2.31 -1.40 0.82
C TYR A 322 -2.39 0.14 0.90
N ASP A 323 -3.55 0.68 0.50
CA ASP A 323 -3.80 2.12 0.42
C ASP A 323 -2.83 2.91 -0.47
N PHE A 324 -2.19 2.26 -1.45
CA PHE A 324 -1.25 2.91 -2.37
C PHE A 324 -1.80 4.22 -2.97
N GLU A 325 -3.01 4.18 -3.55
CA GLU A 325 -3.64 5.34 -4.18
C GLU A 325 -3.86 6.53 -3.22
N VAL A 326 -4.12 6.23 -1.95
CA VAL A 326 -4.30 7.25 -0.90
C VAL A 326 -2.97 7.91 -0.58
N TRP A 327 -1.91 7.11 -0.44
CA TRP A 327 -0.56 7.62 -0.21
C TRP A 327 0.00 8.36 -1.43
N ALA A 328 -0.28 7.89 -2.65
CA ALA A 328 0.08 8.57 -3.88
C ALA A 328 -0.62 9.93 -3.98
N SER A 329 -1.90 9.99 -3.59
CA SER A 329 -2.66 11.24 -3.48
C SER A 329 -2.02 12.21 -2.49
N ILE A 330 -1.57 11.74 -1.32
CA ILE A 330 -0.84 12.55 -0.34
C ILE A 330 0.44 13.12 -0.96
N SER A 331 1.25 12.28 -1.62
CA SER A 331 2.46 12.73 -2.29
C SER A 331 2.19 13.72 -3.43
N LYS A 332 1.01 13.66 -4.09
CA LYS A 332 0.58 14.65 -5.09
C LYS A 332 0.09 15.95 -4.47
N ILE A 333 -0.69 15.90 -3.39
CA ILE A 333 -1.11 17.08 -2.62
C ILE A 333 0.14 17.87 -2.19
N ARG A 334 1.17 17.17 -1.73
CA ARG A 334 2.45 17.78 -1.35
C ARG A 334 3.13 18.51 -2.51
N GLU A 335 3.16 17.91 -3.70
CA GLU A 335 3.73 18.56 -4.90
C GLU A 335 2.98 19.84 -5.25
N VAL A 336 1.64 19.77 -5.28
CA VAL A 336 0.79 20.93 -5.59
C VAL A 336 0.92 22.01 -4.52
N ALA A 337 1.00 21.63 -3.24
CA ALA A 337 1.20 22.57 -2.14
C ALA A 337 2.55 23.30 -2.26
N LYS A 338 3.63 22.60 -2.62
CA LYS A 338 4.95 23.20 -2.84
C LYS A 338 5.01 24.12 -4.07
N ALA A 339 4.18 23.86 -5.08
CA ALA A 339 4.09 24.70 -6.27
C ALA A 339 3.22 25.95 -6.04
N SER A 340 2.40 25.99 -4.99
CA SER A 340 1.59 27.16 -4.64
C SER A 340 2.44 28.31 -4.09
N LYS A 341 2.19 29.52 -4.57
CA LYS A 341 2.87 30.75 -4.13
C LYS A 341 1.98 31.66 -3.26
N LYS A 342 0.66 31.47 -3.28
CA LYS A 342 -0.34 32.38 -2.67
C LYS A 342 -1.00 31.79 -1.41
N GLY A 343 -0.39 30.78 -0.78
CA GLY A 343 -0.94 30.06 0.37
C GLY A 343 -2.07 29.09 0.01
N PHE A 344 -2.88 28.71 1.01
CA PHE A 344 -3.90 27.64 0.87
C PHE A 344 -5.33 28.09 1.26
N ASP A 345 -5.55 29.32 1.71
CA ASP A 345 -6.91 29.79 2.01
C ASP A 345 -7.63 30.21 0.73
N TYR A 346 -8.48 29.32 0.20
CA TYR A 346 -9.27 29.58 -1.01
C TYR A 346 -10.18 30.80 -0.87
N ASN A 347 -10.88 30.96 0.26
CA ASN A 347 -11.84 32.04 0.43
C ASN A 347 -11.13 33.40 0.52
N ALA A 348 -10.00 33.46 1.22
CA ALA A 348 -9.18 34.67 1.28
C ALA A 348 -8.59 35.02 -0.11
N GLN A 349 -8.16 34.03 -0.88
CA GLN A 349 -7.67 34.25 -2.25
C GLN A 349 -8.77 34.81 -3.15
N ILE A 350 -9.97 34.22 -3.14
CA ILE A 350 -11.12 34.73 -3.92
C ILE A 350 -11.47 36.16 -3.51
N LYS A 351 -11.52 36.45 -2.20
CA LYS A 351 -11.82 37.80 -1.71
C LYS A 351 -10.78 38.82 -2.16
N THR A 352 -9.49 38.46 -2.10
CA THR A 352 -8.38 39.32 -2.56
C THR A 352 -8.50 39.62 -4.05
N ILE A 353 -8.81 38.60 -4.86
CA ILE A 353 -9.04 38.78 -6.30
C ILE A 353 -10.29 39.66 -6.53
N GLU A 354 -11.37 39.44 -5.79
CA GLU A 354 -12.58 40.25 -5.91
C GLU A 354 -12.31 41.74 -5.65
N GLU A 355 -11.55 42.05 -4.60
CA GLU A 355 -11.12 43.41 -4.26
C GLU A 355 -10.22 44.01 -5.35
N GLN A 356 -9.30 43.21 -5.92
CA GLN A 356 -8.46 43.62 -7.04
C GLN A 356 -9.31 44.02 -8.27
N LEU A 357 -10.23 43.15 -8.70
CA LEU A 357 -11.07 43.40 -9.87
C LEU A 357 -11.97 44.64 -9.69
N LYS A 358 -12.49 44.86 -8.47
CA LYS A 358 -13.28 46.07 -8.12
C LYS A 358 -12.47 47.35 -8.16
N ASN A 359 -11.17 47.28 -7.89
CA ASN A 359 -10.29 48.45 -7.97
C ASN A 359 -9.91 48.74 -9.42
N GLU A 360 -9.65 47.71 -10.22
CA GLU A 360 -9.41 47.83 -11.66
C GLU A 360 -10.62 48.41 -12.42
N SER A 361 -11.85 48.19 -11.95
CA SER A 361 -13.05 48.73 -12.60
C SER A 361 -13.35 50.20 -12.28
N LYS A 362 -12.64 50.80 -11.30
CA LYS A 362 -12.82 52.20 -10.89
C LYS A 362 -11.82 53.15 -11.56
N GLN A 363 -10.79 52.61 -12.17
CA GLN A 363 -9.82 53.33 -13.00
C GLN A 363 -10.37 53.44 -14.43
#